data_AF-A0A8X7CTJ6-F1
#
_entry.id   AF-A0A8X7CTJ6-F1
#
_cell.length_a   1.000
_cell.length_b   1.000
_cell.length_c   1.000
_cell.angle_alpha   90.00
_cell.angle_beta   90.00
_cell.angle_gamma   90.00
#
_symmetry.space_group_name_H-M   'P 1'
#
loop_
_entity.id
_entity.type
_entity.pdbx_description
1 polymer ?
#
loop_
_entity_poly.entity_id
_entity_poly.type
_entity_poly.pdbx_seq_one_letter_code
_entity_poly.pdbx_strand_id
1 'polypeptide(L)' 'MIWKRIVIDENGRRLPTNRRQQVFPNGTLLIEQVQRHEDEGVYVCSARASDSPAVDGSLKITVKGKLICDLDIRKILF' A
#
# COMPACT_ATOMS: atom_id res chain seq x y z
N MET A 1 23.45 -8.37 10.68
CA MET A 1 22.10 -8.99 10.71
C MET A 1 21.40 -8.63 9.41
N ILE A 2 21.21 -9.58 8.50
CA ILE A 2 20.64 -9.32 7.16
C ILE A 2 19.37 -10.14 7.04
N TRP A 3 18.26 -9.48 6.73
CA TRP A 3 16.97 -10.13 6.46
C TRP A 3 17.05 -10.91 5.15
N LYS A 4 16.61 -12.17 5.14
CA LYS A 4 16.66 -13.03 3.94
C LYS A 4 15.36 -13.02 3.14
N ARG A 5 14.24 -12.72 3.80
CA ARG A 5 12.92 -12.74 3.18
C ARG A 5 12.06 -11.65 3.79
N ILE A 6 11.44 -10.84 2.94
CA ILE A 6 10.43 -9.85 3.31
C ILE A 6 9.14 -10.21 2.59
N VAL A 7 8.04 -10.20 3.31
CA VAL A 7 6.68 -10.49 2.83
C VAL A 7 5.79 -9.32 3.19
N ILE A 8 4.89 -8.94 2.30
CA ILE A 8 3.93 -7.87 2.55
C ILE A 8 2.54 -8.40 2.32
N ASP A 9 1.68 -8.22 3.31
CA ASP A 9 0.29 -8.64 3.31
C ASP A 9 -0.65 -7.46 3.52
N GLU A 10 -1.82 -7.50 2.88
CA GLU A 10 -2.93 -6.57 3.05
C GLU A 10 -4.18 -7.38 3.40
N ASN A 11 -4.80 -7.12 4.56
CA ASN A 11 -5.99 -7.84 5.02
C ASN A 11 -5.85 -9.37 4.97
N GLY A 12 -4.66 -9.89 5.29
CA GLY A 12 -4.33 -11.32 5.27
C GLY A 12 -4.08 -11.90 3.87
N ARG A 13 -4.01 -11.07 2.83
CA ARG A 13 -3.66 -11.48 1.46
C ARG A 13 -2.25 -11.03 1.13
N ARG A 14 -1.46 -11.96 0.60
CA ARG A 14 -0.09 -11.68 0.19
C ARG A 14 -0.03 -10.85 -1.08
N LEU A 15 0.72 -9.75 -1.03
CA LEU A 15 0.92 -8.85 -2.16
C LEU A 15 1.98 -9.40 -3.14
N PRO A 16 1.90 -9.06 -4.43
CA PRO A 16 0.87 -8.23 -5.07
C PRO A 16 -0.44 -8.99 -5.34
N THR A 17 -1.58 -8.34 -5.12
CA THR A 17 -2.93 -8.88 -5.41
C THR A 17 -3.58 -8.29 -6.65
N ASN A 18 -3.07 -7.16 -7.15
CA ASN A 18 -3.54 -6.52 -8.38
C ASN A 18 -2.35 -5.96 -9.18
N ARG A 19 -2.61 -5.50 -10.42
CA ARG A 19 -1.56 -5.01 -11.35
C ARG A 19 -0.95 -3.67 -10.95
N ARG A 20 -1.59 -2.93 -10.04
CA ARG A 20 -1.10 -1.64 -9.52
C ARG A 20 -0.06 -1.83 -8.42
N GLN A 21 0.04 -3.03 -7.85
CA GLN A 21 0.93 -3.35 -6.74
C GLN A 21 2.21 -4.02 -7.25
N GLN A 22 3.35 -3.57 -6.75
CA GLN A 22 4.65 -4.18 -7.02
C GLN A 22 5.44 -4.31 -5.71
N VAL A 23 5.91 -5.52 -5.41
CA VAL A 23 6.76 -5.81 -4.24
C VAL A 23 8.19 -6.07 -4.70
N PHE A 24 9.13 -5.30 -4.18
CA PHE A 24 10.54 -5.42 -4.50
C PHE A 24 11.28 -6.34 -3.51
N PRO A 25 12.34 -7.05 -3.92
CA PRO A 25 13.12 -7.93 -3.03
C PRO A 25 13.76 -7.22 -1.84
N ASN A 26 13.95 -5.90 -1.93
CA ASN A 26 14.45 -5.06 -0.83
C ASN A 26 13.39 -4.78 0.27
N GLY A 27 12.15 -5.25 0.09
CA GLY A 27 11.05 -5.05 1.03
C GLY A 27 10.21 -3.80 0.78
N THR A 28 10.36 -3.14 -0.37
CA THR A 28 9.52 -2.00 -0.74
C THR A 28 8.24 -2.44 -1.44
N LEU A 29 7.11 -1.84 -1.07
CA LEU A 29 5.84 -1.92 -1.81
C LEU A 29 5.63 -0.61 -2.58
N LEU A 30 5.37 -0.73 -3.88
CA LEU A 30 4.87 0.36 -4.72
C LEU A 30 3.42 0.08 -5.09
N ILE A 31 2.55 1.08 -4.92
CA ILE A 31 1.17 1.06 -5.39
C ILE A 31 0.98 2.22 -6.37
N GLU A 32 0.73 1.90 -7.64
CA GLU A 32 0.44 2.87 -8.67
C GLU A 32 -1.06 3.23 -8.70
N GLN A 33 -1.39 4.41 -9.20
CA GLN A 33 -2.79 4.86 -9.37
C GLN A 33 -3.65 4.61 -8.10
N VAL A 34 -3.18 5.09 -6.95
CA VAL A 34 -3.76 4.82 -5.63
C VAL A 34 -5.27 5.14 -5.59
N GLN A 35 -6.05 4.18 -5.09
CA GLN A 35 -7.50 4.26 -4.96
C GLN A 35 -7.91 4.09 -3.50
N ARG A 36 -8.66 5.06 -2.98
CA ARG A 36 -9.03 5.08 -1.56
C ARG A 36 -9.80 3.84 -1.10
N HIS A 37 -10.72 3.33 -1.91
CA HIS A 37 -11.54 2.19 -1.51
C HIS A 37 -10.80 0.86 -1.48
N GLU A 38 -9.72 0.74 -2.27
CA GLU A 38 -8.98 -0.52 -2.43
C GLU A 38 -7.68 -0.54 -1.63
N ASP A 39 -6.97 0.59 -1.54
CA ASP A 39 -5.62 0.66 -0.98
C ASP A 39 -5.55 1.28 0.43
N GLU A 40 -6.66 1.83 0.93
CA GLU A 40 -6.73 2.29 2.33
C GLU A 40 -6.91 1.08 3.26
N GLY A 41 -6.00 0.91 4.22
CA GLY A 41 -6.02 -0.29 5.04
C GLY A 41 -4.83 -0.45 5.97
N VAL A 42 -4.73 -1.65 6.56
CA VAL A 42 -3.58 -2.05 7.39
C VAL A 42 -2.73 -3.03 6.60
N TYR A 43 -1.46 -2.67 6.45
CA TYR A 43 -0.44 -3.45 5.76
C TYR A 43 0.50 -4.05 6.79
N VAL A 44 0.87 -5.31 6.60
CA VAL A 44 1.82 -6.01 7.46
C VAL A 44 3.05 -6.37 6.64
N CYS A 45 4.22 -6.02 7.16
CA CYS A 45 5.51 -6.42 6.63
C CYS A 45 6.13 -7.45 7.56
N SER A 46 6.33 -8.67 7.07
CA SER A 46 6.96 -9.76 7.80
C SER A 46 8.39 -9.98 7.30
N ALA A 47 9.37 -9.73 8.16
CA ALA A 47 10.78 -9.92 7.88
C ALA A 47 11.31 -11.17 8.59
N ARG A 48 12.00 -12.04 7.85
CA ARG A 48 12.61 -13.26 8.39
C ARG A 48 14.12 -13.24 8.15
N ALA A 49 14.89 -13.40 9.22
CA ALA A 49 16.31 -13.73 9.13
C ALA A 49 16.47 -15.25 9.07
N SER A 50 17.51 -15.75 8.38
CA SER A 50 17.82 -17.18 8.15
C SER A 50 16.83 -18.18 8.75
N ASP A 51 17.15 -18.74 9.92
CA ASP A 51 16.34 -19.75 10.59
C ASP A 51 15.57 -19.15 11.77
N SER A 52 15.52 -17.82 11.89
CA SER A 52 14.72 -17.16 12.91
C SER A 52 13.24 -17.23 12.56
N PRO A 53 12.35 -17.11 13.55
CA PRO A 53 10.96 -16.73 13.30
C PRO A 53 10.87 -15.42 12.51
N ALA A 54 9.76 -15.24 11.80
CA ALA A 54 9.46 -13.95 11.18
C ALA A 54 9.08 -12.93 12.25
N VAL A 55 9.40 -11.67 11.99
CA VAL A 55 9.00 -10.52 12.81
C VAL A 55 8.12 -9.63 11.96
N ASP A 56 6.96 -9.26 12.51
CA ASP A 56 5.94 -8.50 11.82
C ASP A 56 5.95 -7.03 12.26
N GLY A 57 5.76 -6.13 11.29
CA GLY A 57 5.48 -4.72 11.53
C GLY A 57 4.22 -4.29 10.78
N SER A 58 3.31 -3.60 11.46
CA SER A 58 2.03 -3.17 10.89
C SER A 58 2.01 -1.66 10.63
N LEU A 59 1.46 -1.25 9.48
CA LEU A 59 1.30 0.12 9.06
C LEU A 59 -0.14 0.38 8.64
N LYS A 60 -0.77 1.40 9.22
CA LYS A 60 -2.07 1.89 8.75
C LYS A 60 -1.86 2.96 7.69
N ILE A 61 -2.33 2.69 6.48
CA ILE A 61 -2.32 3.62 5.35
C ILE A 61 -3.67 4.31 5.27
N THR A 62 -3.65 5.63 5.10
CA THR A 62 -4.85 6.46 4.88
C THR A 62 -4.69 7.21 3.56
N VAL A 63 -5.64 7.08 2.65
CA VAL A 63 -5.59 7.71 1.32
C VAL A 63 -6.37 9.01 1.36
N LYS A 64 -5.67 10.13 1.18
CA LYS A 64 -6.31 11.45 1.10
C LYS A 64 -6.81 11.69 -0.32
N GLY A 65 -8.11 11.95 -0.44
CA GLY A 65 -8.70 12.41 -1.69
C GLY A 65 -8.26 13.83 -2.04
N LYS A 66 -8.14 14.13 -3.33
CA LYS A 66 -8.02 15.52 -3.79
C LYS A 66 -9.39 16.18 -3.62
N LEU A 67 -9.45 17.29 -2.87
CA LEU A 67 -10.61 18.16 -2.92
C LEU A 67 -10.70 18.74 -4.32
N ILE A 68 -11.72 18.33 -5.07
CA ILE A 68 -12.08 18.99 -6.33
C ILE A 68 -12.87 20.24 -5.93
N CYS A 69 -12.16 21.33 -5.64
CA CYS A 69 -12.76 22.66 -5.60
C CYS A 69 -12.95 23.15 -7.05
N ASP A 70 -13.81 22.48 -7.81
CA ASP A 70 -14.23 22.97 -9.12
C ASP A 70 -15.47 23.84 -8.91
N LEU A 71 -15.24 25.06 -8.41
CA LEU A 71 -16.14 26.17 -8.73
C LEU A 71 -15.91 26.47 -10.21
N ASP A 72 -16.40 25.61 -11.10
CA ASP A 72 -16.43 25.93 -12.51
C ASP A 72 -17.48 27.03 -12.68
N ILE A 73 -17.00 28.28 -12.64
CA ILE A 73 -17.79 29.49 -12.92
C ILE A 73 -18.50 29.36 -14.29
N ARG A 74 -18.07 28.43 -15.16
CA ARG A 74 -18.71 28.14 -16.46
C ARG A 74 -19.99 27.32 -16.36
N LYS A 75 -20.37 26.78 -15.20
CA LYS A 75 -21.69 26.14 -14.99
C LYS A 75 -22.76 27.06 -14.39
N ILE A 76 -22.40 28.30 -14.03
CA ILE A 76 -23.34 29.31 -13.49
C ILE A 76 -23.61 30.43 -14.51
N LEU A 77 -22.99 30.40 -15.69
CA LEU A 77 -23.34 31.28 -16.80
C LEU A 77 -23.67 30.47 -18.05
N PHE A 78 -24.94 30.60 -18.44
CA PHE A 78 -25.71 30.03 -19.56
C PHE A 78 -26.34 28.65 -19.33
#